data_AF-A0A1C6W6A2-F1
#
_entry.id   AF-A0A1C6W6A2-F1
#
_cell.length_a   1.000
_cell.length_b   1.000
_cell.length_c   1.000
_cell.angle_alpha   90.00
_cell.angle_beta   90.00
_cell.angle_gamma   90.00
#
_symmetry.space_group_name_H-M   'P 1'
#
loop_
_entity.id
_entity.type
_entity.pdbx_description
1 polymer ?
#
loop_
_entity_poly.entity_id
_entity_poly.type
_entity_poly.pdbx_seq_one_letter_code
_entity_poly.pdbx_strand_id
1 'polypeptide(L)'
;MIFDILYLITDRAGFQISAAYTIGAGVIGGLVAAVFGFTDWRGIPAGTRAKRVGAIHGIGNVVVVLLFAVSWLVRASAVNWEPSVLALVCSFAGIILSGMTAWLGGELVERLGIGVSDDAGVNASSSLSRRPTGRARA
;
A
#
# COMPACT_ATOMS: atom_id res chain seq x y z
N MET A 1 -9.14 -9.47 -4.78
CA MET A 1 -8.68 -9.35 -6.19
C MET A 1 -8.50 -10.68 -6.88
N ILE A 2 -7.53 -11.52 -6.54
CA ILE A 2 -7.39 -12.84 -7.17
C ILE A 2 -8.68 -13.66 -7.02
N PHE A 3 -9.21 -13.71 -5.80
CA PHE A 3 -10.49 -14.36 -5.54
C PHE A 3 -11.68 -13.69 -6.24
N ASP A 4 -11.64 -12.39 -6.52
CA ASP A 4 -12.69 -11.74 -7.32
C ASP A 4 -12.63 -12.20 -8.77
N ILE A 5 -11.43 -12.29 -9.34
CA ILE A 5 -11.24 -12.80 -10.71
C ILE A 5 -11.72 -14.25 -10.78
N LEU A 6 -11.34 -15.09 -9.80
CA LEU A 6 -11.78 -16.48 -9.73
C LEU A 6 -13.31 -16.59 -9.60
N TYR A 7 -13.94 -15.73 -8.80
CA TYR A 7 -15.40 -15.66 -8.72
C TYR A 7 -16.00 -15.29 -10.09
N LEU A 8 -15.53 -14.22 -10.72
CA LEU A 8 -16.06 -13.74 -12.01
C LEU A 8 -15.93 -14.74 -13.17
N ILE A 9 -14.94 -15.64 -13.13
CA ILE A 9 -14.75 -16.65 -14.19
C ILE A 9 -15.35 -18.02 -13.85
N THR A 10 -15.61 -18.32 -12.57
CA THR A 10 -16.09 -19.66 -12.15
C THR A 10 -17.48 -19.66 -11.52
N ASP A 11 -18.00 -18.49 -11.14
CA ASP A 11 -19.26 -18.30 -10.43
C ASP A 11 -19.38 -19.09 -9.11
N ARG A 12 -18.23 -19.46 -8.52
CA ARG A 12 -18.19 -20.22 -7.26
C ARG A 12 -18.25 -19.28 -6.06
N ALA A 13 -19.34 -19.36 -5.30
CA ALA A 13 -19.59 -18.54 -4.11
C ALA A 13 -18.45 -18.57 -3.06
N GLY A 14 -17.67 -19.65 -2.99
CA GLY A 14 -16.52 -19.72 -2.08
C GLY A 14 -15.46 -18.64 -2.34
N PHE A 15 -15.28 -18.22 -3.61
CA PHE A 15 -14.28 -17.22 -3.96
C PHE A 15 -14.72 -15.80 -3.58
N GLN A 16 -15.98 -15.40 -3.76
CA GLN A 16 -16.43 -14.08 -3.31
C GLN A 16 -16.36 -13.92 -1.79
N ILE A 17 -16.66 -14.97 -1.03
CA ILE A 17 -16.52 -14.99 0.43
C ILE A 17 -15.04 -14.83 0.82
N SER A 18 -14.16 -15.61 0.18
CA SER A 18 -12.70 -15.51 0.39
C SER A 18 -12.16 -14.13 0.05
N ALA A 19 -12.66 -13.51 -1.03
CA ALA A 19 -12.31 -12.14 -1.40
C ALA A 19 -12.71 -11.15 -0.30
N ALA A 20 -13.94 -11.24 0.23
CA ALA A 20 -14.41 -10.35 1.27
C ALA A 20 -13.58 -10.45 2.56
N TYR A 21 -13.30 -11.65 3.05
CA TYR A 21 -12.50 -11.83 4.28
C TYR A 21 -11.05 -11.40 4.10
N THR A 22 -10.42 -11.68 2.95
CA THR A 22 -9.05 -11.24 2.70
C THR A 22 -8.94 -9.72 2.56
N ILE A 23 -9.92 -9.07 1.94
CA ILE A 23 -9.99 -7.60 1.90
C ILE A 23 -10.18 -7.05 3.33
N GLY A 24 -11.09 -7.62 4.13
CA GLY A 24 -11.29 -7.21 5.52
C GLY A 24 -10.03 -7.35 6.38
N ALA A 25 -9.32 -8.49 6.26
CA ALA A 25 -8.04 -8.70 6.92
C ALA A 25 -6.98 -7.66 6.48
N GLY A 26 -6.94 -7.34 5.18
CA GLY A 26 -6.06 -6.31 4.63
C GLY A 26 -6.36 -4.91 5.18
N VAL A 27 -7.65 -4.55 5.34
CA VAL A 27 -8.06 -3.27 5.95
C VAL A 27 -7.60 -3.20 7.40
N ILE A 28 -7.86 -4.24 8.20
CA ILE A 28 -7.45 -4.28 9.61
C ILE A 28 -5.92 -4.21 9.73
N GLY A 29 -5.21 -5.03 8.96
CA GLY A 29 -3.75 -5.02 8.94
C GLY A 29 -3.17 -3.67 8.49
N GLY A 30 -3.78 -3.03 7.49
CA GLY A 30 -3.39 -1.71 7.00
C GLY A 30 -3.59 -0.61 8.05
N LEU A 31 -4.69 -0.64 8.81
CA LEU A 31 -4.91 0.30 9.91
C LEU A 31 -3.88 0.12 11.03
N VAL A 32 -3.55 -1.12 11.40
CA VAL A 32 -2.49 -1.40 12.38
C VAL A 32 -1.14 -0.90 11.85
N ALA A 33 -0.81 -1.20 10.60
CA ALA A 33 0.43 -0.75 9.97
C ALA A 33 0.52 0.79 9.91
N ALA A 34 -0.60 1.49 9.70
CA ALA A 34 -0.62 2.95 9.65
C ALA A 34 -0.17 3.60 10.98
N VAL A 35 -0.47 2.99 12.12
CA VAL A 35 -0.03 3.48 13.44
C VAL A 35 1.50 3.45 13.56
N PHE A 36 2.11 2.32 13.20
CA PHE A 36 3.56 2.16 13.22
C PHE A 36 4.22 3.06 12.17
N GLY A 37 3.73 3.04 10.92
CA GLY A 37 4.26 3.87 9.85
C GLY A 37 4.17 5.37 10.12
N PHE A 38 3.12 5.84 10.79
CA PHE A 38 3.02 7.24 11.23
C PHE A 38 4.08 7.59 12.30
N THR A 39 4.35 6.66 13.21
CA THR A 39 5.38 6.83 14.24
C THR A 39 6.77 6.90 13.63
N ASP A 40 7.09 5.99 12.71
CA ASP A 40 8.36 5.99 11.98
C ASP A 40 8.51 7.28 11.14
N TRP A 41 7.44 7.67 10.44
CA TRP A 41 7.45 8.88 9.63
C TRP A 41 7.72 10.13 10.46
N ARG A 42 7.20 10.24 11.69
CA ARG A 42 7.46 11.38 12.57
C ARG A 42 8.96 11.51 12.92
N GLY A 43 9.65 10.39 13.09
CA GLY A 43 11.09 10.35 13.37
C GLY A 43 11.98 10.83 12.22
N ILE A 44 11.48 10.83 10.98
CA ILE A 44 12.26 11.29 9.83
C ILE A 44 12.53 12.80 9.92
N PRO A 45 13.79 13.27 9.73
CA PRO A 45 14.13 14.69 9.78
C PRO A 45 13.34 15.53 8.78
N ALA A 46 12.88 16.71 9.20
CA ALA A 46 12.14 17.64 8.36
C ALA A 46 12.99 18.18 7.20
N GLY A 47 12.33 18.58 6.11
CA GLY A 47 13.00 19.11 4.90
C GLY A 47 13.71 18.07 4.03
N THR A 48 13.74 16.80 4.44
CA THR A 48 14.40 15.73 3.68
C THR A 48 13.51 15.14 2.58
N ARG A 49 14.13 14.52 1.58
CA ARG A 49 13.42 13.72 0.57
C ARG A 49 12.67 12.57 1.24
N ALA A 50 13.29 11.88 2.20
CA ALA A 50 12.66 10.80 2.93
C ALA A 50 11.35 11.22 3.61
N LYS A 51 11.30 12.42 4.22
CA LYS A 51 10.06 12.93 4.84
C LYS A 51 8.94 13.07 3.81
N ARG A 52 9.25 13.60 2.63
CA ARG A 52 8.28 13.81 1.54
C ARG A 52 7.82 12.48 0.94
N VAL A 53 8.75 11.58 0.63
CA VAL A 53 8.42 10.24 0.10
C VAL A 53 7.58 9.47 1.11
N GLY A 54 7.94 9.51 2.40
CA GLY A 54 7.18 8.88 3.48
C GLY A 54 5.77 9.45 3.63
N ALA A 55 5.59 10.77 3.47
CA ALA A 55 4.26 11.38 3.50
C ALA A 55 3.41 10.92 2.31
N ILE A 56 3.95 10.91 1.09
CA ILE A 56 3.24 10.45 -0.11
C ILE A 56 2.88 8.96 0.01
N HIS A 57 3.82 8.14 0.50
CA HIS A 57 3.60 6.72 0.77
C HIS A 57 2.48 6.50 1.80
N GLY A 58 2.53 7.20 2.94
CA GLY A 58 1.54 7.09 4.00
C GLY A 58 0.15 7.53 3.56
N ILE A 59 0.04 8.72 2.94
CA ILE A 59 -1.23 9.24 2.41
C ILE A 59 -1.80 8.30 1.34
N GLY A 60 -0.95 7.82 0.42
CA GLY A 60 -1.37 6.85 -0.58
C GLY A 60 -1.94 5.58 0.04
N ASN A 61 -1.31 5.05 1.08
CA ASN A 61 -1.82 3.87 1.80
C ASN A 61 -3.13 4.15 2.55
N VAL A 62 -3.32 5.35 3.11
CA VAL A 62 -4.62 5.73 3.68
C VAL A 62 -5.72 5.64 2.62
N VAL A 63 -5.47 6.16 1.40
CA VAL A 63 -6.43 6.05 0.29
C VAL A 63 -6.67 4.59 -0.12
N VAL A 64 -5.61 3.75 -0.17
CA VAL A 64 -5.73 2.31 -0.45
C VAL A 64 -6.63 1.62 0.59
N VAL A 65 -6.40 1.87 1.88
CA VAL A 65 -7.21 1.30 2.97
C VAL A 65 -8.65 1.75 2.86
N LEU A 66 -8.91 3.02 2.54
CA LEU A 66 -10.27 3.53 2.33
C LEU A 66 -10.96 2.86 1.15
N LEU A 67 -10.29 2.66 0.01
CA LEU A 67 -10.83 1.96 -1.15
C LEU A 67 -11.20 0.51 -0.81
N PHE A 68 -10.32 -0.20 -0.10
CA PHE A 68 -10.63 -1.56 0.35
C PHE A 68 -11.71 -1.60 1.43
N ALA A 69 -11.77 -0.62 2.34
CA ALA A 69 -12.83 -0.52 3.33
C ALA A 69 -14.19 -0.28 2.68
N VAL A 70 -14.28 0.61 1.69
CA VAL A 70 -15.51 0.81 0.91
C VAL A 70 -15.92 -0.49 0.20
N SER A 71 -14.99 -1.16 -0.48
CA SER A 71 -15.27 -2.45 -1.12
C SER A 71 -15.79 -3.48 -0.13
N TRP A 72 -15.16 -3.58 1.05
CA TRP A 72 -15.52 -4.54 2.08
C TRP A 72 -16.89 -4.26 2.69
N LEU A 73 -17.19 -3.01 3.03
CA LEU A 73 -18.48 -2.61 3.61
C LEU A 73 -19.64 -2.80 2.63
N VAL A 74 -19.43 -2.50 1.34
CA VAL A 74 -20.44 -2.74 0.29
C VAL A 74 -20.70 -4.24 0.10
N ARG A 75 -19.68 -5.09 0.24
CA ARG A 75 -19.88 -6.56 0.22
C ARG A 75 -20.56 -7.05 1.49
N ALA A 76 -20.25 -6.46 2.65
CA ALA A 76 -20.83 -6.83 3.94
C ALA A 76 -22.34 -6.59 3.99
N SER A 77 -22.84 -5.60 3.25
CA SER A 77 -24.28 -5.34 3.12
C SER A 77 -24.97 -6.17 2.05
N ALA A 78 -24.23 -6.92 1.23
CA ALA A 78 -24.77 -7.78 0.19
C ALA A 78 -25.03 -9.20 0.68
N VAL A 79 -26.02 -9.87 0.08
CA VAL A 79 -26.27 -11.29 0.33
C VAL A 79 -25.05 -12.10 -0.11
N ASN A 80 -24.57 -12.99 0.75
CA ASN A 80 -23.42 -13.87 0.48
C ASN A 80 -22.14 -13.16 0.04
N TRP A 81 -21.92 -11.91 0.47
CA TRP A 81 -20.74 -11.11 0.11
C TRP A 81 -20.60 -10.82 -1.38
N GLU A 82 -21.70 -10.89 -2.12
CA GLU A 82 -21.69 -10.70 -3.56
C GLU A 82 -21.23 -9.29 -3.95
N PRO A 83 -20.19 -9.16 -4.78
CA PRO A 83 -19.64 -7.86 -5.11
C PRO A 83 -20.48 -7.13 -6.15
N SER A 84 -20.90 -5.92 -5.80
CA SER A 84 -21.38 -4.95 -6.81
C SER A 84 -20.22 -4.42 -7.66
N VAL A 85 -20.55 -3.77 -8.77
CA VAL A 85 -19.57 -3.06 -9.63
C VAL A 85 -18.75 -2.05 -8.82
N LEU A 86 -19.38 -1.31 -7.90
CA LEU A 86 -18.68 -0.36 -7.03
C LEU A 86 -17.64 -1.08 -6.16
N ALA A 87 -18.01 -2.19 -5.53
CA ALA A 87 -17.08 -2.97 -4.71
C ALA A 87 -15.88 -3.45 -5.52
N LEU A 88 -16.11 -3.96 -6.74
CA LEU A 88 -15.05 -4.39 -7.65
C LEU A 88 -14.13 -3.21 -8.03
N VAL A 89 -14.69 -2.11 -8.53
CA VAL A 89 -13.94 -0.91 -8.93
C VAL A 89 -13.06 -0.40 -7.80
N CYS A 90 -13.61 -0.26 -6.59
CA CYS A 90 -12.84 0.17 -5.42
C CYS A 90 -11.67 -0.79 -5.13
N SER A 91 -11.91 -2.10 -5.16
CA SER A 91 -10.83 -3.07 -4.90
C SER A 91 -9.77 -3.11 -6.01
N PHE A 92 -10.14 -2.99 -7.29
CA PHE A 92 -9.18 -2.96 -8.39
C PHE A 92 -8.37 -1.66 -8.42
N ALA A 93 -9.01 -0.52 -8.15
CA ALA A 93 -8.30 0.75 -7.97
C ALA A 93 -7.34 0.67 -6.77
N GLY A 94 -7.79 0.06 -5.67
CA GLY A 94 -6.99 -0.16 -4.46
C GLY A 94 -5.71 -0.93 -4.72
N ILE A 95 -5.76 -2.05 -5.45
CA ILE A 95 -4.57 -2.86 -5.74
C ILE A 95 -3.59 -2.17 -6.71
N ILE A 96 -4.10 -1.41 -7.69
CA ILE A 96 -3.25 -0.64 -8.60
C ILE A 96 -2.50 0.44 -7.82
N LEU A 97 -3.22 1.22 -7.01
CA LEU A 97 -2.62 2.25 -6.17
C LEU A 97 -1.66 1.63 -5.15
N SER A 98 -1.99 0.48 -4.56
CA SER A 98 -1.12 -0.19 -3.59
C SER A 98 0.23 -0.55 -4.22
N GLY A 99 0.27 -0.95 -5.50
CA GLY A 99 1.53 -1.17 -6.22
C GLY A 99 2.42 0.06 -6.28
N MET A 100 1.85 1.24 -6.57
CA MET A 100 2.59 2.51 -6.55
C MET A 100 3.12 2.84 -5.16
N THR A 101 2.30 2.64 -4.13
CA THR A 101 2.70 2.90 -2.74
C THR A 101 3.73 1.90 -2.23
N ALA A 102 3.66 0.64 -2.67
CA ALA A 102 4.63 -0.40 -2.34
C ALA A 102 6.01 -0.05 -2.89
N TRP A 103 6.09 0.47 -4.11
CA TRP A 103 7.35 1.00 -4.66
C TRP A 103 7.90 2.16 -3.82
N LEU A 104 7.07 3.10 -3.39
CA LEU A 104 7.52 4.18 -2.48
C LEU A 104 8.03 3.65 -1.13
N GLY A 105 7.43 2.57 -0.62
CA GLY A 105 7.90 1.87 0.57
C GLY A 105 9.29 1.25 0.35
N GLY A 106 9.47 0.55 -0.77
CA GLY A 106 10.77 0.02 -1.18
C GLY A 106 11.81 1.12 -1.35
N GLU A 107 11.44 2.28 -1.89
CA GLU A 107 12.32 3.43 -2.02
C GLU A 107 12.79 3.97 -0.65
N LEU A 108 11.90 4.01 0.36
CA LEU A 108 12.25 4.42 1.74
C LEU A 108 13.28 3.48 2.37
N VAL A 109 13.14 2.17 2.16
CA VAL A 109 14.01 1.15 2.73
C VAL A 109 15.32 1.04 1.94
N GLU A 110 15.24 0.77 0.64
CA GLU A 110 16.40 0.41 -0.18
C GLU A 110 17.27 1.60 -0.61
N ARG A 111 16.67 2.76 -0.87
CA ARG A 111 17.42 3.94 -1.33
C ARG A 111 17.71 4.91 -0.21
N LEU A 112 16.73 5.13 0.66
CA LEU A 112 16.81 6.14 1.70
C LEU A 112 17.27 5.57 3.06
N GLY A 113 17.32 4.24 3.21
CA GLY A 113 17.85 3.56 4.40
C GLY A 113 16.98 3.71 5.66
N ILE A 114 15.73 4.14 5.52
CA ILE A 114 14.84 4.39 6.66
C ILE A 114 14.49 3.06 7.34
N GLY A 115 14.77 2.96 8.64
CA GLY A 115 14.53 1.74 9.44
C GLY A 115 15.58 0.65 9.26
N VAL A 116 16.67 0.92 8.54
CA VAL A 116 17.74 -0.07 8.25
C VAL A 116 19.09 0.35 8.81
N SER A 117 19.46 1.64 8.66
CA SER A 117 20.77 2.17 9.05
C SER A 117 20.61 3.49 9.80
N ASP A 118 21.47 3.71 10.80
CA ASP A 118 21.57 5.00 11.50
C ASP A 118 22.14 6.09 10.57
N ASP A 119 22.97 5.70 9.59
CA ASP A 119 23.51 6.58 8.55
C ASP A 119 22.62 6.60 7.29
N ALA A 120 21.30 6.71 7.49
CA ALA A 120 20.31 6.71 6.42
C ALA A 120 20.58 7.83 5.39
N GLY A 121 20.60 7.46 4.10
CA GLY A 121 20.73 8.38 2.98
C GLY A 121 19.44 9.17 2.73
N VAL A 122 18.99 9.98 3.68
CA VAL A 122 17.66 10.63 3.69
C VAL A 122 17.37 11.56 2.49
N ASN A 123 18.40 11.86 1.70
CA ASN A 123 18.34 12.65 0.46
C ASN A 123 18.93 11.93 -0.76
N ALA A 124 19.11 10.61 -0.71
CA ALA A 124 19.61 9.82 -1.83
C ALA A 124 18.73 9.97 -3.07
N SER A 125 19.35 9.88 -4.24
CA SER A 125 18.67 9.99 -5.53
C SER A 125 17.64 8.88 -5.72
N SER A 126 16.56 9.21 -6.44
CA SER A 126 15.51 8.24 -6.80
C SER A 126 16.08 7.01 -7.51
N SER A 127 15.50 5.83 -7.26
CA SER A 127 15.77 4.62 -8.05
C SER A 127 15.49 4.77 -9.55
N LEU A 128 14.67 5.74 -9.95
CA LEU A 128 14.39 6.07 -11.35
C LEU A 128 15.44 7.01 -11.98
N SER A 129 16.38 7.54 -11.19
CA SER A 129 17.44 8.43 -11.70
C SER A 129 18.56 7.62 -12.33
N ARG A 130 18.96 7.96 -13.56
CA ARG A 130 20.10 7.34 -14.27
C ARG A 130 21.48 7.83 -13.80
N ARG A 131 21.58 8.66 -12.76
CA ARG A 131 22.89 9.10 -12.28
C ARG A 131 23.63 7.92 -11.65
N PRO A 132 24.84 7.58 -12.10
CA PRO A 132 25.68 6.61 -11.40
C PRO A 132 25.83 7.09 -9.96
N THR A 133 25.50 6.22 -9.00
CA THR A 133 25.82 6.45 -7.60
C THR A 133 27.34 6.59 -7.52
N GLY A 134 27.82 7.84 -7.43
CA GLY A 134 29.24 8.11 -7.34
C GLY A 134 29.77 7.45 -6.09
N ARG A 135 30.46 6.32 -6.25
CA ARG A 135 31.32 5.77 -5.21
C ARG A 135 32.38 6.84 -4.96
N ALA A 136 32.36 7.46 -3.78
CA ALA A 136 33.53 8.15 -3.28
C ALA A 136 34.66 7.10 -3.27
N ARG A 137 35.67 7.30 -4.12
CA ARG A 137 36.88 6.50 -4.10
C ARG A 137 37.63 6.85 -2.83
N ALA A 138 37.89 5.84 -1.99
CA ALA A 138 39.01 5.85 -1.05
C ALA A 138 40.27 5.40 -1.80
#